data_AF-A0A517Z7B8-F1
#
_entry.id   AF-A0A517Z7B8-F1
#
_cell.length_a   1.000
_cell.length_b   1.000
_cell.length_c   1.000
_cell.angle_alpha   90.00
_cell.angle_beta   90.00
_cell.angle_gamma   90.00
#
_symmetry.space_group_name_H-M   'P 1'
#
loop_
_entity.id
_entity.type
_entity.pdbx_description
1 polymer ?
#
loop_
_entity_poly.entity_id
_entity_poly.type
_entity_poly.pdbx_seq_one_letter_code
_entity_poly.pdbx_strand_id
1 'polypeptide(L)'
;MSSATELPETDSPPESARKPLSVREYVRSRLLRLGIFFVIYVLSIGPMFWPWYEGRYLNGSRLIAAFYEPLWMLAGWVPPLGHLINWYVRIWIL
;
A
#
# COMPACT_ATOMS: atom_id res chain seq x y z
N MET A 1 -43.46 51.94 10.04
CA MET A 1 -42.23 51.94 9.20
C MET A 1 -41.12 51.42 10.08
N SER A 2 -41.02 50.11 10.35
CA SER A 2 -40.33 49.08 9.55
C SER A 2 -38.96 49.57 9.05
N SER A 3 -37.93 49.47 9.88
CA SER A 3 -36.54 49.38 9.43
C SER A 3 -35.98 48.07 9.94
N ALA A 4 -35.65 47.23 8.97
CA ALA A 4 -35.31 45.83 9.13
C ALA A 4 -33.98 45.64 9.84
N THR A 5 -33.96 44.60 10.67
CA THR A 5 -32.79 43.90 11.16
C THR A 5 -32.00 43.32 9.98
N GLU A 6 -30.90 43.95 9.58
CA GLU A 6 -29.92 43.33 8.69
C GLU A 6 -28.89 42.59 9.54
N LEU A 7 -29.08 41.27 9.69
CA LEU A 7 -28.03 40.37 10.14
C LEU A 7 -27.07 40.12 8.97
N PRO A 8 -25.74 40.07 9.21
CA PRO A 8 -24.80 39.66 8.18
C PRO A 8 -25.11 38.22 7.78
N GLU A 9 -25.50 38.04 6.52
CA GLU A 9 -25.62 36.73 5.87
C GLU A 9 -24.33 35.95 6.12
N THR A 10 -24.49 34.84 6.84
CA THR A 10 -23.43 33.85 7.01
C THR A 10 -23.25 33.17 5.66
N ASP A 11 -22.40 33.76 4.80
CA ASP A 11 -21.93 33.17 3.55
C ASP A 11 -21.05 31.95 3.91
N SER A 12 -21.76 30.88 4.27
CA SER A 12 -21.18 29.56 4.48
C SER A 12 -20.66 29.12 3.12
N PRO A 13 -19.34 28.90 2.95
CA PRO A 13 -18.80 28.56 1.64
C PRO A 13 -19.53 27.32 1.11
N PRO A 14 -19.89 27.29 -0.18
CA PRO A 14 -20.72 26.24 -0.74
C PRO A 14 -20.04 24.87 -0.55
N GLU A 15 -20.58 24.09 0.40
CA GLU A 15 -20.21 22.70 0.73
C GLU A 15 -20.46 21.71 -0.44
N SER A 16 -20.85 22.21 -1.62
CA SER A 16 -21.50 21.45 -2.69
C SER A 16 -20.60 21.08 -3.88
N ALA A 17 -19.35 21.57 -3.95
CA ALA A 17 -18.48 21.25 -5.09
C ALA A 17 -17.62 19.99 -4.89
N ARG A 18 -18.04 19.02 -4.05
CA ARG A 18 -17.43 17.67 -4.07
C ARG A 18 -17.93 16.97 -5.32
N LYS A 19 -17.26 17.20 -6.46
CA LYS A 19 -17.45 16.40 -7.68
C LYS A 19 -17.51 14.93 -7.27
N PRO A 20 -18.56 14.16 -7.63
CA PRO A 20 -18.57 12.73 -7.37
C PRO A 20 -17.40 12.14 -8.15
N LEU A 21 -16.31 11.82 -7.44
CA LEU A 21 -15.15 11.17 -8.04
C LEU A 21 -15.66 9.94 -8.77
N SER A 22 -15.39 9.87 -10.07
CA SER A 22 -15.84 8.75 -10.88
C SER A 22 -15.36 7.47 -10.22
N VAL A 23 -16.23 6.47 -10.08
CA VAL A 23 -15.89 5.17 -9.45
C VAL A 23 -14.61 4.61 -10.08
N ARG A 24 -14.40 4.85 -11.38
CA ARG A 24 -13.19 4.48 -12.11
C ARG A 24 -11.92 5.22 -11.64
N GLU A 25 -12.02 6.51 -11.34
CA GLU A 25 -10.91 7.32 -10.80
C GLU A 25 -10.62 6.97 -9.35
N TYR A 26 -11.67 6.69 -8.57
CA TYR A 26 -11.55 6.18 -7.20
C TYR A 26 -10.85 4.81 -7.16
N VAL A 27 -11.30 3.87 -7.99
CA VAL A 27 -10.71 2.53 -8.13
C VAL A 27 -9.29 2.60 -8.66
N ARG A 28 -9.01 3.46 -9.67
CA ARG A 28 -7.65 3.68 -10.19
C ARG A 28 -6.71 4.20 -9.09
N SER A 29 -7.16 5.18 -8.31
CA SER A 29 -6.36 5.76 -7.23
C SER A 29 -6.09 4.73 -6.13
N ARG A 30 -7.08 3.88 -5.82
CA ARG A 30 -6.93 2.75 -4.89
C ARG A 30 -5.94 1.70 -5.41
N LEU A 31 -6.04 1.32 -6.68
CA LEU A 31 -5.14 0.36 -7.34
C LEU A 31 -3.70 0.87 -7.35
N LEU A 32 -3.48 2.14 -7.69
CA LEU A 32 -2.16 2.76 -7.63
C LEU A 32 -1.59 2.71 -6.21
N ARG A 33 -2.41 3.05 -5.20
CA ARG A 33 -1.97 3.01 -3.80
C ARG A 33 -1.63 1.57 -3.35
N LEU A 34 -2.46 0.60 -3.71
CA LEU A 34 -2.20 -0.83 -3.49
C LEU A 34 -0.91 -1.29 -4.18
N GLY A 35 -0.69 -0.86 -5.42
CA GLY A 35 0.54 -1.14 -6.16
C GLY A 35 1.77 -0.56 -5.48
N ILE A 36 1.70 0.69 -5.01
CA ILE A 36 2.79 1.33 -4.25
C ILE A 36 3.06 0.58 -2.95
N PHE A 37 2.02 0.24 -2.17
CA PHE A 37 2.18 -0.56 -0.95
C PHE A 37 2.77 -1.94 -1.24
N PHE A 38 2.34 -2.58 -2.32
CA PHE A 38 2.88 -3.86 -2.76
C PHE A 38 4.36 -3.74 -3.11
N VAL A 39 4.75 -2.70 -3.86
CA VAL A 39 6.15 -2.43 -4.20
C VAL A 39 6.99 -2.20 -2.94
N ILE A 40 6.51 -1.38 -2.00
CA ILE A 40 7.19 -1.15 -0.71
C ILE A 40 7.32 -2.46 0.07
N TYR A 41 6.29 -3.30 0.06
CA TYR A 41 6.29 -4.60 0.71
C TYR A 41 7.26 -5.60 0.06
N VAL A 42 7.41 -5.56 -1.27
CA VAL A 42 8.45 -6.32 -1.97
C VAL A 42 9.84 -5.78 -1.62
N LEU A 43 10.02 -4.45 -1.56
CA LEU A 43 11.29 -3.84 -1.15
C LEU A 43 11.63 -4.15 0.31
N SER A 44 10.65 -4.27 1.20
CA SER A 44 10.93 -4.56 2.62
C SER A 44 11.47 -5.96 2.87
N ILE A 45 11.30 -6.92 1.94
CA ILE A 45 11.86 -8.27 2.09
C ILE A 45 13.38 -8.30 2.08
N GLY A 46 14.05 -7.29 1.49
CA GLY A 46 15.51 -7.21 1.46
C GLY A 46 16.11 -7.15 2.86
N PRO A 47 15.87 -6.06 3.64
CA PRO A 47 16.37 -5.96 5.00
C PRO A 47 15.74 -6.99 5.96
N MET A 48 14.50 -7.43 5.70
CA MET A 48 13.84 -8.47 6.50
C MET A 48 14.12 -9.91 6.04
N PHE A 49 15.04 -10.11 5.08
CA PHE A 49 15.34 -11.45 4.56
C PHE A 49 15.87 -12.37 5.65
N TRP A 50 16.79 -11.88 6.48
CA TRP A 50 17.39 -12.65 7.57
C TRP A 50 16.36 -13.13 8.61
N PRO A 51 15.52 -12.24 9.20
CA PRO A 51 14.44 -12.67 10.09
C PRO A 51 13.44 -13.62 9.45
N TRP A 52 13.15 -13.44 8.16
CA TRP A 52 12.30 -14.36 7.41
C TRP A 52 12.94 -15.73 7.25
N TYR A 53 14.23 -15.78 6.89
CA TYR A 53 15.01 -17.00 6.73
C TYR A 53 15.12 -17.76 8.06
N GLU A 54 15.41 -17.06 9.16
CA GLU A 54 15.41 -17.62 10.50
C GLU A 54 14.03 -18.18 10.89
N GLY A 55 12.96 -17.43 10.62
CA GLY A 55 11.59 -17.87 10.88
C GLY A 55 11.17 -19.11 10.08
N ARG A 56 11.69 -19.25 8.85
CA ARG A 56 11.35 -20.35 7.95
C ARG A 56 12.17 -21.62 8.22
N TYR A 57 13.47 -21.49 8.48
CA TYR A 57 14.42 -22.61 8.51
C TYR A 57 15.01 -22.91 9.90
N LEU A 58 15.02 -21.95 10.82
CA LEU A 58 15.70 -22.05 12.12
C LEU A 58 14.73 -21.99 13.32
N ASN A 59 13.42 -22.21 13.11
CA ASN A 59 12.37 -22.07 14.14
C ASN A 59 12.29 -20.67 14.78
N GLY A 60 12.69 -19.61 14.06
CA GLY A 60 12.55 -18.22 14.50
C GLY A 60 11.10 -17.70 14.49
N SER A 61 10.93 -16.38 14.41
CA SER A 61 9.60 -15.75 14.45
C SER A 61 8.71 -16.16 13.28
N ARG A 62 7.73 -17.04 13.54
CA ARG A 62 6.76 -17.55 12.56
C ARG A 62 5.88 -16.46 11.94
N LEU A 63 5.73 -15.32 12.62
CA LEU A 63 4.95 -14.19 12.13
C LEU A 63 5.56 -13.58 10.87
N ILE A 64 6.88 -13.39 10.84
CA ILE A 64 7.57 -12.82 9.67
C ILE A 64 7.56 -13.83 8.51
N ALA A 65 7.76 -15.11 8.81
CA ALA A 65 7.66 -16.18 7.82
C ALA A 65 6.28 -16.23 7.15
N ALA A 66 5.20 -16.20 7.94
CA ALA A 66 3.82 -16.19 7.44
C ALA A 66 3.49 -14.88 6.69
N PHE A 67 4.01 -13.74 7.14
CA PHE A 67 3.75 -12.45 6.50
C PHE A 67 4.30 -12.39 5.06
N TYR A 68 5.45 -12.99 4.78
CA TYR A 68 6.07 -13.01 3.44
C TYR A 68 5.80 -14.29 2.64
N GLU A 69 5.10 -15.27 3.22
CA GLU A 69 4.68 -16.49 2.53
C GLU A 69 3.86 -16.25 1.25
N PRO A 70 2.83 -15.36 1.23
CA PRO A 70 2.09 -15.09 -0.01
C PRO A 70 2.97 -14.45 -1.08
N LEU A 71 3.96 -13.63 -0.70
CA LEU A 71 4.91 -13.06 -1.65
C LEU A 71 5.77 -14.17 -2.29
N TRP A 72 6.20 -15.15 -1.50
CA TRP A 72 6.96 -16.30 -1.98
C TRP A 72 6.12 -17.20 -2.91
N MET A 73 4.85 -17.44 -2.57
CA MET A 73 3.92 -18.15 -3.47
C MET A 73 3.70 -17.39 -4.78
N LEU A 74 3.52 -16.07 -4.70
CA LEU A 74 3.32 -15.21 -5.87
C LEU A 74 4.57 -15.16 -6.76
N ALA A 75 5.76 -15.16 -6.15
CA ALA A 75 7.05 -15.28 -6.84
C ALA A 75 7.17 -16.62 -7.59
N GLY A 76 6.61 -17.71 -7.03
CA GLY A 76 6.53 -19.01 -7.70
C GLY A 76 5.50 -19.06 -8.84
N TRP A 77 4.39 -18.35 -8.72
CA TRP A 77 3.37 -18.24 -9.77
C TRP A 77 3.80 -17.36 -10.96
N VAL A 78 4.62 -16.34 -10.70
CA VAL A 78 5.08 -15.39 -11.71
C VAL A 78 6.61 -15.48 -11.80
N PRO A 79 7.17 -16.32 -12.70
CA PRO A 79 8.61 -16.51 -12.84
C PRO A 79 9.44 -15.23 -12.96
N PRO A 80 9.06 -14.21 -13.77
CA PRO A 80 9.85 -12.98 -13.86
C PRO A 80 9.85 -12.18 -12.55
N LEU A 81 8.74 -12.20 -11.80
CA LEU A 81 8.66 -11.56 -10.49
C LEU A 81 9.56 -12.28 -9.48
N GLY A 82 9.55 -13.62 -9.50
CA GLY A 82 10.45 -14.42 -8.66
C GLY A 82 11.92 -14.18 -8.94
N HIS A 83 12.32 -14.08 -10.21
CA HIS A 83 13.70 -13.73 -10.59
C HIS A 83 14.09 -12.33 -10.11
N LEU A 84 13.20 -11.34 -10.24
CA LEU A 84 13.45 -9.98 -9.76
C LEU A 84 13.63 -9.94 -8.24
N ILE A 85 12.74 -10.60 -7.49
CA ILE A 85 12.80 -10.65 -6.02
C ILE A 85 14.07 -11.38 -5.58
N ASN A 86 14.42 -12.49 -6.21
CA ASN A 86 15.64 -13.25 -5.90
C ASN A 86 16.91 -12.43 -6.19
N TRP A 87 16.96 -11.73 -7.34
CA TRP A 87 18.05 -10.80 -7.65
C TRP A 87 18.15 -9.68 -6.62
N TYR A 88 17.02 -9.09 -6.23
CA TYR A 88 16.96 -8.03 -5.22
C TYR A 88 17.46 -8.53 -3.86
N VAL A 89 16.96 -9.68 -3.40
CA VAL A 89 17.36 -10.30 -2.13
C VAL A 89 18.85 -10.67 -2.13
N ARG A 90 19.40 -11.14 -3.27
CA ARG A 90 20.83 -11.43 -3.39
C ARG A 90 21.72 -10.21 -3.14
N ILE A 91 21.29 -9.01 -3.52
CA ILE A 91 22.03 -7.77 -3.24
C ILE A 91 22.13 -7.49 -1.73
N TRP A 92 21.17 -7.96 -0.94
CA TRP A 92 21.17 -7.80 0.53
C TRP A 92 21.96 -8.89 1.27
N ILE A 93 22.20 -10.03 0.62
CA ILE A 93 22.95 -11.16 1.20
C ILE A 93 24.44 -11.05 0.90
N LEU A 94 24.81 -10.48 -0.25
CA LEU A 94 26.18 -10.20 -0.68
C LEU A 94 26.77 -8.99 0.07
#